data_AF-A0A2A3Y0X0-F1
#
_entry.id   AF-A0A2A3Y0X0-F1
#
_cell.length_a   1.000
_cell.length_b   1.000
_cell.length_c   1.000
_cell.angle_alpha   90.00
_cell.angle_beta   90.00
_cell.angle_gamma   90.00
#
_symmetry.space_group_name_H-M   'P 1'
#
loop_
_entity.id
_entity.type
_entity.pdbx_description
1 polymer ?
#
loop_
_entity_poly.entity_id
_entity_poly.type
_entity_poly.pdbx_seq_one_letter_code
_entity_poly.pdbx_strand_id
1 'polypeptide(L)'
;MATLFVGLIPWAALIWMRLRGQVTDVHVTQRQQRWPILLITLISILGGIAVLLAVSAPGQIIAEVLFMLAGLVIVGIVNLAWKLSIHAALATFAALHCLLALPAGAQIAVVIIALVGWARIRSGHHTPTQVMAGTLIGVLVSLGDLLVV
;
A
#
# COMPACT_ATOMS: atom_id res chain seq x y z
N MET A 1 -4.47 9.04 -11.39
CA MET A 1 -5.58 8.07 -11.20
C MET A 1 -5.34 7.18 -9.99
N ALA A 2 -4.20 6.50 -9.84
CA ALA A 2 -3.90 5.70 -8.64
C ALA A 2 -4.03 6.48 -7.32
N THR A 3 -3.57 7.74 -7.28
CA THR A 3 -3.69 8.63 -6.12
C THR A 3 -5.15 8.85 -5.68
N LEU A 4 -6.10 8.87 -6.61
CA LEU A 4 -7.51 9.04 -6.33
C LEU A 4 -8.09 7.78 -5.66
N PHE A 5 -7.91 6.63 -6.28
CA PHE A 5 -8.53 5.37 -5.87
C PHE A 5 -7.85 4.70 -4.67
N VAL A 6 -6.53 4.82 -4.54
CA VAL A 6 -5.76 4.20 -3.45
C VAL A 6 -5.57 5.17 -2.27
N GLY A 7 -5.58 6.47 -2.53
CA GLY A 7 -5.28 7.51 -1.54
C GLY A 7 -6.49 8.34 -1.17
N LEU A 8 -6.90 9.25 -2.05
CA LEU A 8 -7.87 10.30 -1.73
C LEU A 8 -9.24 9.76 -1.31
N ILE A 9 -9.78 8.76 -2.02
CA ILE A 9 -11.09 8.17 -1.68
C ILE A 9 -11.04 7.49 -0.30
N PRO A 10 -10.11 6.57 -0.01
CA PRO A 10 -9.96 5.99 1.32
C PRO A 10 -9.74 7.04 2.41
N TRP A 11 -8.92 8.06 2.15
CA TRP A 11 -8.64 9.11 3.14
C TRP A 11 -9.88 9.96 3.44
N ALA A 12 -10.63 10.36 2.41
CA ALA A 12 -11.87 11.09 2.57
C ALA A 12 -12.91 10.26 3.33
N ALA A 13 -13.02 8.96 3.01
CA ALA A 13 -13.89 8.03 3.71
C ALA A 13 -13.51 7.90 5.20
N LEU A 14 -12.22 7.76 5.51
CA LEU A 14 -11.73 7.69 6.88
C LEU A 14 -12.09 8.95 7.68
N ILE A 15 -11.89 10.13 7.09
CA ILE A 15 -12.25 11.40 7.73
C ILE A 15 -13.75 11.49 7.94
N TRP A 16 -14.55 11.13 6.94
CA TRP A 16 -16.00 11.11 7.07
C TRP A 16 -16.48 10.16 8.18
N MET A 17 -15.92 8.95 8.26
CA MET A 17 -16.21 7.99 9.33
C MET A 17 -15.84 8.53 10.71
N ARG A 18 -14.69 9.22 10.82
CA ARG A 18 -14.25 9.87 12.05
C ARG A 18 -15.21 10.99 12.47
N LEU A 19 -15.64 11.83 11.53
CA LEU A 19 -16.61 12.90 11.79
C LEU A 19 -17.98 12.36 12.23
N ARG A 20 -18.34 11.14 11.82
CA ARG A 20 -19.54 10.41 12.25
C ARG A 20 -19.37 9.65 13.56
N GLY A 21 -18.19 9.70 14.20
CA GLY A 21 -17.91 8.98 15.44
C GLY A 21 -17.75 7.45 15.27
N GLN A 22 -17.67 6.95 14.03
CA GLN A 22 -17.51 5.51 13.75
C GLN A 22 -16.08 5.02 13.98
N VAL A 23 -15.11 5.94 13.91
CA VAL A 23 -13.68 5.66 14.12
C VAL A 23 -13.13 6.62 15.17
N THR A 24 -12.41 6.07 16.15
CA THR A 24 -11.89 6.83 17.30
C THR A 24 -10.64 7.65 16.98
N ASP A 25 -9.79 7.18 16.06
CA ASP A 25 -8.53 7.82 15.72
C ASP A 25 -8.14 7.57 14.25
N VAL A 26 -7.34 8.45 13.67
CA VAL A 26 -6.91 8.36 12.25
C VAL A 26 -6.05 7.12 11.98
N HIS A 27 -5.41 6.53 13.00
CA HIS A 27 -4.64 5.30 12.84
C HIS A 27 -5.51 4.05 12.93
N VAL A 28 -6.82 4.21 13.15
CA VAL A 28 -7.81 3.13 13.30
C VAL A 28 -7.25 2.05 14.22
N THR A 29 -6.89 2.47 15.44
CA THR A 29 -6.10 1.65 16.36
C THR A 29 -6.90 0.40 16.77
N GLN A 30 -8.21 0.56 16.95
CA GLN A 30 -9.14 -0.52 17.26
C GLN A 30 -9.39 -1.43 16.05
N ARG A 31 -9.13 -2.73 16.22
CA ARG A 31 -9.25 -3.72 15.12
C ARG A 31 -10.68 -3.81 14.58
N GLN A 32 -11.71 -3.70 15.41
CA GLN A 32 -13.11 -3.79 14.94
C GLN A 32 -13.49 -2.65 13.99
N GLN A 33 -12.82 -1.48 14.10
CA GLN A 33 -13.09 -0.30 13.28
C GLN A 33 -12.39 -0.35 11.90
N ARG A 34 -11.55 -1.37 11.64
CA ARG A 34 -10.72 -1.46 10.42
C ARG A 34 -11.45 -2.02 9.21
N TRP A 35 -12.36 -2.96 9.41
CA TRP A 35 -12.99 -3.67 8.30
C TRP A 35 -13.76 -2.75 7.33
N PRO A 36 -14.53 -1.73 7.79
CA PRO A 36 -15.21 -0.84 6.87
C PRO A 36 -14.25 -0.04 5.98
N ILE A 37 -13.16 0.50 6.55
CA ILE A 37 -12.19 1.28 5.79
C ILE A 37 -11.40 0.40 4.81
N LEU A 38 -11.09 -0.85 5.19
CA LEU A 38 -10.46 -1.81 4.29
C LEU A 38 -11.37 -2.18 3.12
N LEU A 39 -12.67 -2.38 3.38
CA LEU A 39 -13.65 -2.70 2.34
C LEU A 39 -13.81 -1.54 1.34
N ILE A 40 -13.93 -0.31 1.85
CA ILE A 40 -14.00 0.91 1.02
C ILE A 40 -12.74 1.04 0.15
N THR A 41 -11.57 0.80 0.74
CA THR A 41 -10.30 0.83 0.02
C THR A 41 -10.27 -0.21 -1.09
N LEU A 42 -10.68 -1.45 -0.81
CA LEU A 42 -10.75 -2.52 -1.80
C LEU A 42 -11.71 -2.16 -2.95
N ILE A 43 -12.93 -1.71 -2.63
CA ILE A 43 -13.92 -1.31 -3.64
C ILE A 43 -13.39 -0.16 -4.51
N SER A 44 -12.71 0.81 -3.89
CA SER A 44 -12.13 1.94 -4.63
C SER A 44 -11.04 1.46 -5.59
N ILE A 45 -10.15 0.56 -5.15
CA ILE A 45 -9.11 -0.02 -6.02
C ILE A 45 -9.74 -0.78 -7.19
N LEU A 46 -10.76 -1.61 -6.93
CA LEU A 46 -11.48 -2.33 -7.98
C LEU A 46 -12.16 -1.39 -8.98
N GLY A 47 -12.73 -0.28 -8.50
CA GLY A 47 -13.26 0.79 -9.35
C GLY A 47 -12.18 1.42 -10.24
N GLY A 48 -10.98 1.66 -9.69
CA GLY A 48 -9.83 2.15 -10.45
C GLY A 48 -9.41 1.18 -11.57
N ILE A 49 -9.40 -0.13 -11.28
CA ILE A 49 -9.13 -1.16 -12.29
C ILE A 49 -10.20 -1.16 -13.37
N ALA A 50 -11.49 -1.07 -13.00
CA ALA A 50 -12.58 -1.01 -13.96
C ALA A 50 -12.46 0.21 -14.90
N VAL A 51 -12.04 1.37 -14.37
CA VAL A 51 -11.75 2.56 -15.20
C VAL A 51 -10.59 2.30 -16.16
N LEU A 52 -9.50 1.70 -15.70
CA LEU A 52 -8.35 1.36 -16.57
C LEU A 52 -8.75 0.45 -17.72
N LEU A 53 -9.59 -0.55 -17.45
CA LEU A 53 -10.14 -1.44 -18.48
C LEU A 53 -11.05 -0.67 -19.45
N ALA A 54 -11.91 0.21 -18.95
CA ALA A 54 -12.82 1.00 -19.77
C ALA A 54 -12.10 1.97 -20.73
N VAL A 55 -10.94 2.52 -20.31
CA VAL A 55 -10.13 3.39 -21.17
C VAL A 55 -9.13 2.63 -22.05
N SER A 56 -9.18 1.30 -22.08
CA SER A 56 -8.24 0.45 -22.83
C SER A 56 -6.77 0.74 -22.49
N ALA A 57 -6.47 0.89 -21.19
CA ALA A 57 -5.11 1.15 -20.73
C ALA A 57 -4.15 0.05 -21.22
N PRO A 58 -2.87 0.38 -21.50
CA PRO A 58 -1.86 -0.60 -21.85
C PRO A 58 -1.81 -1.75 -20.84
N GLY A 59 -1.64 -2.98 -21.33
CA GLY A 59 -1.60 -4.18 -20.48
C GLY A 59 -0.55 -4.09 -19.37
N GLN A 60 0.55 -3.38 -19.61
CA GLN A 60 1.60 -3.11 -18.63
C GLN A 60 1.06 -2.34 -17.40
N ILE A 61 0.28 -1.27 -17.61
CA ILE A 61 -0.33 -0.50 -16.51
C ILE A 61 -1.32 -1.37 -15.71
N ILE A 62 -2.05 -2.26 -16.40
CA ILE A 62 -2.97 -3.19 -15.74
C ILE A 62 -2.19 -4.21 -14.89
N ALA A 63 -1.11 -4.76 -15.42
CA ALA A 63 -0.24 -5.71 -14.72
C ALA A 63 0.34 -5.10 -13.43
N GLU A 64 0.86 -3.88 -13.50
CA GLU A 64 1.39 -3.13 -12.35
C GLU A 64 0.35 -3.00 -11.22
N VAL A 65 -0.88 -2.61 -11.57
CA VAL A 65 -1.97 -2.46 -10.60
C VAL A 65 -2.37 -3.81 -10.01
N LEU A 66 -2.34 -4.89 -10.79
CA LEU A 66 -2.61 -6.24 -10.30
C LEU A 66 -1.52 -6.74 -9.35
N PHE A 67 -0.24 -6.47 -9.62
CA PHE A 67 0.85 -6.79 -8.69
C PHE A 67 0.74 -6.01 -7.39
N MET A 68 0.41 -4.72 -7.46
CA MET A 68 0.14 -3.91 -6.27
C MET A 68 -1.05 -4.47 -5.47
N LEU A 69 -2.13 -4.88 -6.13
CA LEU A 69 -3.29 -5.50 -5.48
C LEU A 69 -2.91 -6.84 -4.85
N ALA A 70 -2.13 -7.68 -5.53
CA ALA A 70 -1.64 -8.94 -4.99
C ALA A 70 -0.80 -8.72 -3.73
N GLY A 71 0.12 -7.75 -3.75
CA GLY A 71 0.89 -7.35 -2.57
C GLY A 71 -0.01 -6.92 -1.40
N LEU A 72 -1.03 -6.09 -1.67
CA LEU A 72 -1.98 -5.66 -0.64
C LEU A 72 -2.78 -6.84 -0.06
N VAL A 73 -3.22 -7.79 -0.91
CA VAL A 73 -3.93 -8.99 -0.48
C VAL A 73 -3.03 -9.88 0.38
N ILE A 74 -1.79 -10.13 -0.05
CA ILE A 74 -0.81 -10.91 0.71
C ILE A 74 -0.59 -10.29 2.09
N VAL A 75 -0.31 -8.98 2.14
CA VAL A 75 -0.11 -8.28 3.41
C VAL A 75 -1.38 -8.32 4.27
N GLY A 76 -2.56 -8.19 3.66
CA GLY A 76 -3.86 -8.29 4.33
C GLY A 76 -4.09 -9.65 4.98
N ILE A 77 -3.82 -10.73 4.26
CA ILE A 77 -3.92 -12.11 4.76
C ILE A 77 -2.95 -12.33 5.91
N VAL A 78 -1.68 -11.94 5.75
CA VAL A 78 -0.67 -12.10 6.82
C VAL A 78 -1.07 -11.30 8.06
N ASN A 79 -1.62 -10.09 7.88
CA ASN A 79 -2.11 -9.24 8.96
C ASN A 79 -3.25 -9.86 9.81
N LEU A 80 -3.94 -10.89 9.31
CA LEU A 80 -4.92 -11.63 10.10
C LEU A 80 -4.24 -12.39 11.25
N ALA A 81 -3.04 -12.91 11.03
CA ALA A 81 -2.28 -13.68 12.00
C ALA A 81 -1.20 -12.83 12.71
N TRP A 82 -0.46 -12.01 11.96
CA TRP A 82 0.68 -11.25 12.47
C TRP A 82 0.78 -9.87 11.84
N LYS A 83 0.88 -8.83 12.69
CA LYS A 83 0.76 -7.42 12.27
C LYS A 83 1.97 -6.97 11.44
N LEU A 84 1.81 -6.84 10.13
CA LEU A 84 2.83 -6.46 9.17
C LEU A 84 2.64 -4.99 8.73
N SER A 85 3.72 -4.28 8.41
CA SER A 85 3.61 -2.88 8.00
C SER A 85 3.23 -2.72 6.52
N ILE A 86 1.95 -2.49 6.25
CA ILE A 86 1.42 -2.16 4.91
C ILE A 86 2.16 -0.96 4.29
N HIS A 87 2.45 0.06 5.10
CA HIS A 87 3.16 1.25 4.64
C HIS A 87 4.58 0.92 4.16
N ALA A 88 5.31 0.07 4.90
CA ALA A 88 6.64 -0.35 4.48
C ALA A 88 6.58 -1.18 3.20
N ALA A 89 5.60 -2.07 3.05
CA ALA A 89 5.41 -2.88 1.85
C ALA A 89 5.11 -2.02 0.61
N LEU A 90 4.08 -1.16 0.68
CA LEU A 90 3.70 -0.30 -0.45
C LEU A 90 4.77 0.71 -0.80
N ALA A 91 5.40 1.35 0.20
CA ALA A 91 6.46 2.32 -0.05
C ALA A 91 7.67 1.66 -0.71
N THR A 92 8.02 0.43 -0.31
CA THR A 92 9.11 -0.33 -0.93
C THR A 92 8.78 -0.67 -2.37
N PHE A 93 7.60 -1.23 -2.64
CA PHE A 93 7.16 -1.54 -3.99
C PHE A 93 7.18 -0.29 -4.89
N ALA A 94 6.54 0.79 -4.47
CA ALA A 94 6.45 2.03 -5.25
C ALA A 94 7.82 2.69 -5.46
N ALA A 95 8.66 2.73 -4.43
CA ALA A 95 10.00 3.31 -4.56
C ALA A 95 10.86 2.51 -5.54
N LEU A 96 10.84 1.18 -5.48
CA LEU A 96 11.61 0.35 -6.42
C LEU A 96 11.07 0.48 -7.84
N HIS A 97 9.76 0.32 -8.03
CA HIS A 97 9.12 0.40 -9.33
C HIS A 97 9.36 1.77 -10.01
N CYS A 98 9.15 2.88 -9.29
CA CYS A 98 9.28 4.22 -9.90
C CYS A 98 10.71 4.72 -10.05
N LEU A 99 11.66 4.26 -9.21
CA LEU A 99 12.98 4.88 -9.13
C LEU A 99 14.07 4.03 -9.77
N LEU A 100 13.98 2.69 -9.80
CA LEU A 100 15.12 1.85 -10.24
C LEU A 100 15.62 2.14 -11.66
N ALA A 101 14.76 2.68 -12.54
CA ALA A 101 15.15 3.09 -13.89
C ALA A 101 16.01 4.38 -13.93
N LEU A 102 16.13 5.11 -12.81
CA LEU A 102 16.86 6.38 -12.74
C LEU A 102 18.32 6.16 -12.31
N PRO A 103 19.28 6.98 -12.78
CA PRO A 103 20.70 6.84 -12.46
C PRO A 103 21.05 6.83 -10.96
N ALA A 104 20.28 7.52 -10.12
CA ALA A 104 20.43 7.55 -8.66
C ALA A 104 19.24 6.89 -7.93
N GLY A 105 18.46 6.10 -8.67
CA GLY A 105 17.17 5.58 -8.25
C GLY A 105 17.23 4.66 -7.04
N ALA A 106 18.17 3.71 -7.06
CA ALA A 106 18.35 2.75 -5.98
C ALA A 106 18.71 3.44 -4.65
N GLN A 107 19.56 4.46 -4.68
CA GLN A 107 19.95 5.24 -3.50
C GLN A 107 18.75 6.00 -2.93
N ILE A 108 17.97 6.66 -3.80
CA ILE A 108 16.76 7.37 -3.38
C ILE A 108 15.72 6.41 -2.81
N ALA A 109 15.54 5.23 -3.43
CA ALA A 109 14.60 4.21 -2.96
C ALA A 109 14.98 3.72 -1.55
N VAL A 110 16.25 3.42 -1.31
CA VAL A 110 16.75 3.02 0.02
C VAL A 110 16.47 4.10 1.07
N VAL A 111 16.70 5.38 0.75
CA VAL A 111 16.41 6.50 1.66
C VAL A 111 14.92 6.57 1.96
N ILE A 112 14.04 6.47 0.96
CA ILE A 112 12.59 6.50 1.16
C ILE A 112 12.13 5.33 2.04
N ILE A 113 12.60 4.11 1.75
CA ILE A 113 12.27 2.91 2.53
C ILE A 113 12.71 3.07 3.99
N ALA A 114 13.93 3.56 4.21
CA ALA A 114 14.46 3.80 5.55
C ALA A 114 13.66 4.86 6.31
N LEU A 115 13.31 5.97 5.67
CA LEU A 115 12.50 7.04 6.28
C LEU A 115 11.10 6.55 6.65
N VAL A 116 10.43 5.80 5.76
CA VAL A 116 9.13 5.20 6.05
C VAL A 116 9.24 4.20 7.19
N GLY A 117 10.24 3.31 7.14
CA GLY A 117 10.48 2.33 8.20
C GLY A 117 10.70 2.98 9.56
N TRP A 118 11.57 3.99 9.63
CA TRP A 118 11.81 4.79 10.82
C TRP A 118 10.52 5.44 11.33
N ALA A 119 9.74 6.09 10.45
CA ALA A 119 8.48 6.73 10.83
C ALA A 119 7.47 5.74 11.39
N ARG A 120 7.46 4.48 10.93
CA ARG A 120 6.55 3.43 11.44
C ARG A 120 6.98 2.87 12.80
N ILE A 121 8.28 2.74 13.03
CA ILE A 121 8.83 2.35 14.32
C ILE A 121 8.63 3.50 15.33
N ARG A 122 8.95 4.74 14.94
CA ARG A 122 8.87 5.93 15.80
C ARG A 122 7.44 6.26 16.24
N SER A 123 6.43 6.02 15.39
CA SER A 123 5.02 6.17 15.77
C SER A 123 4.55 5.12 16.79
N GLY A 124 5.38 4.15 17.18
CA GLY A 124 5.05 3.14 18.21
C GLY A 124 4.06 2.08 17.74
N HIS A 125 3.64 2.10 16.47
CA HIS A 125 2.64 1.17 15.94
C HIS A 125 3.24 -0.12 15.38
N HIS A 126 4.54 -0.14 15.08
CA HIS A 126 5.22 -1.29 14.49
C HIS A 126 6.57 -1.58 15.15
N THR A 127 6.93 -2.86 15.27
CA THR A 127 8.29 -3.28 15.63
C THR A 127 9.20 -3.29 14.40
N PRO A 128 10.54 -3.29 14.58
CA PRO A 128 11.47 -3.44 13.46
C PRO A 128 11.21 -4.69 12.61
N THR A 129 10.86 -5.82 13.24
CA THR A 129 10.55 -7.07 12.52
C THR A 129 9.30 -6.96 11.65
N GLN A 130 8.27 -6.24 12.10
CA GLN A 130 7.05 -6.01 11.34
C GLN A 130 7.26 -5.07 10.15
N VAL A 131 8.17 -4.09 10.29
CA VAL A 131 8.59 -3.21 9.19
C VAL A 131 9.42 -4.00 8.18
N MET A 132 10.41 -4.75 8.65
CA MET A 132 11.31 -5.53 7.79
C MET A 132 10.57 -6.59 6.98
N ALA A 133 9.59 -7.28 7.58
CA ALA A 133 8.70 -8.18 6.85
C ALA A 133 7.87 -7.46 5.78
N GLY A 134 7.40 -6.24 6.06
CA GLY A 134 6.73 -5.37 5.08
C GLY A 134 7.63 -5.05 3.90
N THR A 135 8.83 -4.55 4.18
CA THR A 135 9.83 -4.26 3.16
C THR A 135 10.14 -5.49 2.31
N LEU A 136 10.33 -6.67 2.91
CA LEU A 136 10.60 -7.91 2.17
C LEU A 136 9.46 -8.26 1.20
N ILE A 137 8.20 -8.17 1.63
CA ILE A 137 7.07 -8.40 0.73
C ILE A 137 7.08 -7.38 -0.41
N GLY A 138 7.33 -6.10 -0.13
CA GLY A 138 7.43 -5.07 -1.16
C GLY A 138 8.53 -5.35 -2.19
N VAL A 139 9.69 -5.83 -1.75
CA VAL A 139 10.78 -6.28 -2.65
C VAL A 139 10.32 -7.45 -3.52
N LEU A 140 9.74 -8.49 -2.91
CA LEU A 140 9.31 -9.68 -3.65
C LEU A 140 8.25 -9.37 -4.71
N VAL A 141 7.30 -8.50 -4.38
CA VAL A 141 6.27 -8.04 -5.33
C VAL A 141 6.90 -7.22 -6.45
N SER A 142 7.85 -6.32 -6.13
CA SER A 142 8.55 -5.52 -7.15
C SER A 142 9.42 -6.37 -8.06
N LEU A 143 10.07 -7.42 -7.54
CA LEU A 143 10.82 -8.37 -8.36
C LEU A 143 9.90 -9.17 -9.27
N GLY A 144 8.74 -9.61 -8.77
CA GLY A 144 7.73 -10.30 -9.58
C GLY A 144 7.21 -9.44 -10.72
N ASP A 145 6.92 -8.17 -10.44
CA ASP A 145 6.50 -7.17 -11.44
C ASP A 145 7.57 -6.98 -12.53
N LEU A 146 8.83 -6.79 -12.12
CA LEU A 146 9.96 -6.59 -13.04
C LEU A 146 10.28 -7.80 -13.92
N LEU A 147 9.85 -9.00 -13.54
CA LEU A 147 10.06 -10.23 -14.32
C LEU A 147 8.96 -10.47 -15.36
N VAL A 148 7.83 -9.77 -15.25
CA VAL A 148 6.67 -9.91 -16.15
C VAL A 148 6.61 -8.78 -17.19
N VAL A 149 7.28 -7.66 -16.92
CA VAL A 149 7.45 -6.51 -17.81
C VAL A 149 8.73 -6.65 -18.64
#